data_AF-A0A2N1QWJ7-F1
#
_entry.id   AF-A0A2N1QWJ7-F1
#
_cell.length_a   1.000
_cell.length_b   1.000
_cell.length_c   1.000
_cell.angle_alpha   90.00
_cell.angle_beta   90.00
_cell.angle_gamma   90.00
#
_symmetry.space_group_name_H-M   'P 1'
#
loop_
_entity.id
_entity.type
_entity.pdbx_description
1 polymer ?
#
loop_
_entity_poly.entity_id
_entity_poly.type
_entity_poly.pdbx_seq_one_letter_code
_entity_poly.pdbx_strand_id
1 'polypeptide(L)'
;MVRYIKNIPVEEIFTLADQVEYLPGQVVSRTISQNDAQSLTIFAFDKGEEISSHSSHGDAMITALDGEGRVTIDGKPFVLHKGESVLMPAGKPHAVFALEKFKMFLVVVFPLPITQNK
;
A
#
# COMPACT_ATOMS: atom_id res chain seq x y z
N MET A 1 -22.81 -7.81 13.54
CA MET A 1 -22.57 -8.09 12.11
C MET A 1 -21.07 -7.97 11.85
N VAL A 2 -20.44 -8.95 11.22
CA VAL A 2 -18.98 -8.95 10.95
C VAL A 2 -18.69 -8.01 9.78
N ARG A 3 -17.69 -7.13 9.92
CA ARG A 3 -17.20 -6.26 8.84
C ARG A 3 -15.82 -6.73 8.37
N TYR A 4 -15.68 -6.95 7.08
CA TYR A 4 -14.43 -7.40 6.43
C TYR A 4 -13.54 -6.24 5.98
N ILE A 5 -14.14 -5.07 5.75
CA ILE A 5 -13.45 -3.79 5.61
C ILE A 5 -13.81 -2.94 6.83
N LYS A 6 -12.79 -2.38 7.48
CA LYS A 6 -12.86 -1.71 8.77
C LYS A 6 -12.19 -0.34 8.68
N ASN A 7 -12.39 0.49 9.70
CA ASN A 7 -11.70 1.77 9.88
C ASN A 7 -11.96 2.83 8.80
N ILE A 8 -13.05 2.71 8.04
CA ILE A 8 -13.49 3.68 7.03
C ILE A 8 -14.98 4.01 7.20
N PRO A 9 -15.48 5.11 6.64
CA PRO A 9 -16.90 5.42 6.58
C PRO A 9 -17.71 4.28 5.95
N VAL A 10 -18.96 4.13 6.39
CA VAL A 10 -19.88 3.07 5.93
C VAL A 10 -21.14 3.74 5.40
N GLU A 11 -21.58 3.36 4.20
CA GLU A 11 -22.75 3.96 3.52
C GLU A 11 -22.60 5.46 3.23
N GLU A 12 -21.35 5.93 3.11
CA GLU A 12 -20.99 7.32 2.81
C GLU A 12 -20.00 7.38 1.65
N ILE A 13 -20.05 8.45 0.86
CA ILE A 13 -19.03 8.74 -0.17
C ILE A 13 -17.80 9.33 0.53
N PHE A 14 -16.62 8.74 0.28
CA PHE A 14 -15.35 9.23 0.81
C PHE A 14 -14.20 9.02 -0.18
N THR A 15 -13.11 9.73 0.05
CA THR A 15 -11.85 9.61 -0.70
C THR A 15 -10.81 8.87 0.13
N LEU A 16 -10.10 7.91 -0.47
CA LEU A 16 -9.07 7.12 0.25
C LEU A 16 -7.93 8.00 0.78
N ALA A 17 -7.55 9.04 0.04
CA ALA A 17 -6.50 9.98 0.44
C ALA A 17 -6.81 10.69 1.78
N ASP A 18 -8.08 10.89 2.09
CA ASP A 18 -8.53 11.59 3.30
C ASP A 18 -8.64 10.66 4.52
N GLN A 19 -8.42 9.36 4.33
CA GLN A 19 -8.50 8.40 5.43
C GLN A 19 -7.19 8.33 6.25
N VAL A 20 -6.16 9.06 5.86
CA VAL A 20 -4.87 9.11 6.57
C VAL A 20 -4.29 10.52 6.47
N GLU A 21 -3.67 11.00 7.54
CA GLU A 21 -3.08 12.35 7.61
C GLU A 21 -1.58 12.33 7.41
N TYR A 22 -1.01 13.40 6.87
CA TYR A 22 0.44 13.58 6.94
C TYR A 22 0.84 14.01 8.35
N LEU A 23 1.79 13.31 8.97
CA LEU A 23 2.40 13.73 10.22
C LEU A 23 3.88 14.06 9.99
N PRO A 24 4.42 15.17 10.53
CA PRO A 24 5.82 15.53 10.34
C PRO A 24 6.79 14.43 10.80
N GLY A 25 7.75 14.07 9.93
CA GLY A 25 8.80 13.07 10.19
C GLY A 25 8.27 11.67 10.48
N GLN A 26 7.16 11.28 9.85
CA GLN A 26 6.51 10.00 10.11
C GLN A 26 5.95 9.34 8.86
N VAL A 27 5.95 8.00 8.88
CA VAL A 27 5.08 7.15 8.08
C VAL A 27 3.90 6.74 8.93
N VAL A 28 2.68 7.07 8.50
CA VAL A 28 1.45 6.60 9.13
C VAL A 28 0.65 5.73 8.19
N SER A 29 -0.13 4.82 8.76
CA SER A 29 -0.92 3.88 7.97
C SER A 29 -2.28 3.60 8.58
N ARG A 30 -3.20 3.18 7.71
CA ARG A 30 -4.53 2.68 8.08
C ARG A 30 -4.80 1.40 7.31
N THR A 31 -4.68 0.26 8.00
CA THR A 31 -5.12 -1.03 7.47
C THR A 31 -6.64 -1.13 7.54
N ILE A 32 -7.27 -1.37 6.41
CA ILE A 32 -8.73 -1.46 6.28
C ILE A 32 -9.21 -2.91 6.15
N SER A 33 -8.35 -3.82 5.68
CA SER A 33 -8.62 -5.25 5.66
C SER A 33 -7.30 -6.03 5.71
N GLN A 34 -7.26 -7.09 6.51
CA GLN A 34 -6.10 -7.98 6.56
C GLN A 34 -6.54 -9.39 6.99
N ASN A 35 -6.11 -10.40 6.25
CA ASN A 35 -6.26 -11.82 6.55
C ASN A 35 -5.20 -12.62 5.77
N ASP A 36 -5.30 -13.96 5.81
CA ASP A 36 -4.35 -14.85 5.15
C ASP A 36 -4.31 -14.74 3.62
N ALA A 37 -5.34 -14.14 3.00
CA ALA A 37 -5.45 -13.98 1.56
C ALA A 37 -5.04 -12.58 1.07
N GLN A 38 -5.17 -11.55 1.91
CA GLN A 38 -4.96 -10.17 1.47
C GLN A 38 -4.60 -9.20 2.60
N SER A 39 -3.97 -8.10 2.22
CA SER A 39 -3.79 -6.89 3.04
C SER A 39 -4.11 -5.65 2.23
N LEU A 40 -4.96 -4.77 2.76
CA LEU A 40 -5.35 -3.50 2.16
C LEU A 40 -5.03 -2.39 3.16
N THR A 41 -4.08 -1.53 2.81
CA THR A 41 -3.55 -0.49 3.70
C THR A 41 -3.36 0.83 2.96
N ILE A 42 -3.80 1.92 3.59
CA ILE A 42 -3.57 3.28 3.10
C ILE A 42 -2.39 3.84 3.88
N PHE A 43 -1.42 4.46 3.22
CA PHE A 43 -0.26 5.07 3.84
C PHE A 43 -0.17 6.56 3.56
N ALA A 44 0.41 7.31 4.49
CA ALA A 44 0.92 8.66 4.28
C ALA A 44 2.36 8.74 4.78
N PHE A 45 3.20 9.37 3.98
CA PHE A 45 4.62 9.58 4.24
C PHE A 45 4.88 11.08 4.29
N ASP A 46 5.60 11.55 5.29
CA ASP A 46 6.25 12.86 5.16
C ASP A 46 7.39 12.79 4.14
N LYS A 47 7.81 13.95 3.64
CA LYS A 47 8.91 14.03 2.68
C LYS A 47 10.19 13.41 3.26
N GLY A 48 10.82 12.54 2.49
CA GLY A 48 12.07 11.87 2.87
C GLY A 48 11.88 10.60 3.70
N GLU A 49 10.66 10.28 4.11
CA GLU A 49 10.35 9.03 4.81
C GLU A 49 10.30 7.84 3.83
N GLU A 50 10.52 6.63 4.37
CA GLU A 50 10.58 5.42 3.57
C GLU A 50 10.00 4.18 4.25
N ILE A 51 9.63 3.20 3.42
CA ILE A 51 9.62 1.80 3.79
C ILE A 51 10.86 1.17 3.16
N SER A 52 11.77 0.71 4.01
CA SER A 52 13.02 0.09 3.58
C SER A 52 12.78 -1.21 2.79
N SER A 53 13.80 -1.61 2.04
CA SER A 53 13.73 -2.75 1.12
C SER A 53 13.36 -4.06 1.83
N HIS A 54 12.34 -4.74 1.32
CA HIS A 54 11.92 -6.07 1.76
C HIS A 54 11.25 -6.82 0.60
N SER A 55 10.86 -8.08 0.82
CA SER A 55 10.08 -8.84 -0.18
C SER A 55 8.82 -9.43 0.47
N SER A 56 7.79 -9.63 -0.34
CA SER A 56 6.52 -10.26 0.04
C SER A 56 6.38 -11.58 -0.72
N HIS A 57 5.74 -12.58 -0.11
CA HIS A 57 5.38 -13.81 -0.81
C HIS A 57 4.08 -13.69 -1.63
N GLY A 58 3.41 -12.54 -1.54
CA GLY A 58 2.26 -12.16 -2.36
C GLY A 58 2.60 -11.02 -3.32
N ASP A 59 1.78 -10.85 -4.35
CA ASP A 59 1.86 -9.70 -5.24
C ASP A 59 1.38 -8.45 -4.51
N ALA A 60 2.11 -7.35 -4.66
CA ALA A 60 1.83 -6.08 -4.00
C ALA A 60 1.64 -4.96 -5.03
N MET A 61 0.49 -4.32 -5.04
CA MET A 61 0.17 -3.21 -5.93
C MET A 61 0.05 -1.92 -5.13
N ILE A 62 0.75 -0.89 -5.60
CA ILE A 62 0.66 0.47 -5.07
C ILE A 62 -0.14 1.31 -6.06
N THR A 63 -1.07 2.12 -5.56
CA THR A 63 -1.70 3.23 -6.30
C THR A 63 -1.43 4.54 -5.56
N ALA A 64 -0.85 5.51 -6.24
CA ALA A 64 -0.59 6.83 -5.68
C ALA A 64 -1.90 7.61 -5.54
N LEU A 65 -2.18 8.07 -4.31
CA LEU A 65 -3.40 8.81 -3.96
C LEU A 65 -3.16 10.32 -3.92
N ASP A 66 -1.95 10.72 -3.55
CA ASP A 66 -1.53 12.12 -3.44
C ASP A 66 0.00 12.21 -3.45
N GLY A 67 0.53 13.33 -3.94
CA GLY A 67 1.96 13.60 -3.96
C GLY A 67 2.78 12.75 -4.94
N GLU A 68 4.07 12.58 -4.60
CA GLU A 68 5.07 11.91 -5.44
C GLU A 68 5.94 10.96 -4.61
N GLY A 69 5.98 9.69 -5.02
CA GLY A 69 6.74 8.64 -4.36
C GLY A 69 7.56 7.83 -5.36
N ARG A 70 8.72 7.35 -4.93
CA ARG A 70 9.57 6.43 -5.71
C ARG A 70 9.45 5.02 -5.15
N VAL A 71 9.04 4.09 -6.00
CA VAL A 71 9.07 2.66 -5.73
C VAL A 71 10.30 2.07 -6.43
N THR A 72 11.16 1.39 -5.68
CA THR A 72 12.28 0.63 -6.26
C THR A 72 11.92 -0.84 -6.26
N ILE A 73 11.97 -1.51 -7.41
CA ILE A 73 11.66 -2.94 -7.55
C ILE A 73 12.87 -3.62 -8.16
N ASP A 74 13.50 -4.53 -7.42
CA ASP A 74 14.68 -5.27 -7.88
C ASP A 74 15.79 -4.32 -8.40
N GLY A 75 16.00 -3.22 -7.68
CA GLY A 75 16.96 -2.17 -8.02
C GLY A 75 16.50 -1.16 -9.10
N LYS A 76 15.37 -1.37 -9.76
CA LYS A 76 14.83 -0.45 -10.76
C LYS A 76 13.88 0.57 -10.14
N PRO A 77 14.14 1.89 -10.27
CA PRO A 77 13.25 2.92 -9.73
C PRO A 77 12.06 3.21 -10.66
N PHE A 78 10.91 3.48 -10.06
CA PHE A 78 9.68 3.95 -10.68
C PHE A 78 9.14 5.11 -9.86
N VAL A 79 8.98 6.28 -10.48
CA VAL A 79 8.34 7.44 -9.82
C VAL A 79 6.85 7.40 -10.13
N LEU A 80 6.03 7.52 -9.09
CA LEU A 80 4.58 7.53 -9.17
C LEU A 80 4.04 8.90 -8.78
N HIS A 81 3.14 9.39 -9.61
CA HIS A 81 2.30 10.55 -9.36
C HIS A 81 0.87 10.12 -9.08
N LYS A 82 0.08 11.02 -8.47
CA LYS A 82 -1.34 10.79 -8.18
C LYS A 82 -2.10 10.16 -9.35
N GLY A 83 -2.77 9.04 -9.08
CA GLY A 83 -3.57 8.29 -10.04
C GLY A 83 -2.81 7.16 -10.76
N GLU A 84 -1.49 7.10 -10.64
CA GLU A 84 -0.68 6.04 -11.24
C GLU A 84 -0.52 4.83 -10.29
N SER A 85 -0.27 3.66 -10.87
CA SER A 85 -0.09 2.41 -10.12
C SER A 85 1.13 1.64 -10.60
N VAL A 86 1.73 0.87 -9.70
CA VAL A 86 2.78 -0.11 -10.02
C VAL A 86 2.50 -1.43 -9.31
N LEU A 87 2.75 -2.54 -10.00
CA LEU A 87 2.71 -3.88 -9.44
C LEU A 87 4.13 -4.34 -9.10
N MET A 88 4.33 -4.77 -7.86
CA MET A 88 5.54 -5.36 -7.32
C MET A 88 5.28 -6.88 -7.21
N PRO A 89 5.88 -7.70 -8.08
CA PRO A 89 5.64 -9.14 -8.08
C PRO A 89 6.12 -9.82 -6.79
N ALA A 90 5.46 -10.92 -6.42
CA ALA A 90 5.86 -11.78 -5.32
C ALA A 90 7.35 -12.19 -5.43
N GLY A 91 8.05 -12.19 -4.29
CA GLY A 91 9.45 -12.56 -4.17
C GLY A 91 10.45 -11.51 -4.66
N LYS A 92 10.00 -10.43 -5.33
CA LYS A 92 10.91 -9.35 -5.74
C LYS A 92 11.14 -8.36 -4.60
N PRO A 93 12.40 -8.01 -4.26
CA PRO A 93 12.66 -7.00 -3.25
C PRO A 93 12.17 -5.63 -3.73
N HIS A 94 11.52 -4.88 -2.85
CA HIS A 94 10.99 -3.58 -3.14
C HIS A 94 11.06 -2.63 -1.94
N ALA A 95 11.18 -1.34 -2.24
CA ALA A 95 11.22 -0.24 -1.27
C ALA A 95 10.35 0.93 -1.76
N VAL A 96 9.87 1.76 -0.83
CA VAL A 96 9.10 2.97 -1.13
C VAL A 96 9.77 4.16 -0.45
N PHE A 97 10.01 5.23 -1.20
CA PHE A 97 10.62 6.46 -0.70
C PHE A 97 9.78 7.67 -1.11
N ALA A 98 9.45 8.55 -0.17
CA ALA A 98 8.65 9.75 -0.41
C ALA A 98 9.53 10.90 -0.93
N LEU A 99 9.49 11.18 -2.23
CA LEU A 99 10.24 12.29 -2.85
C LEU A 99 9.67 13.65 -2.40
N GLU A 100 8.34 13.71 -2.30
CA GLU A 100 7.58 14.74 -1.60
C GLU A 100 6.66 14.05 -0.58
N LYS A 101 5.81 14.80 0.13
CA LYS A 101 4.71 14.19 0.89
C LYS A 101 3.92 13.28 -0.03
N PHE A 102 3.69 12.03 0.37
CA PHE A 102 3.14 11.00 -0.50
C PHE A 102 2.08 10.17 0.21
N LYS A 103 0.93 9.96 -0.42
CA LYS A 103 -0.07 8.98 0.03
C LYS A 103 -0.25 7.91 -1.01
N MET A 104 -0.43 6.68 -0.54
CA MET A 104 -0.68 5.54 -1.42
C MET A 104 -1.68 4.55 -0.83
N PHE A 105 -2.36 3.83 -1.72
CA PHE A 105 -3.09 2.62 -1.38
C PHE A 105 -2.26 1.40 -1.77
N LEU A 106 -1.96 0.56 -0.78
CA LEU A 106 -1.26 -0.70 -0.95
C LEU A 106 -2.27 -1.84 -0.85
N VAL A 107 -2.30 -2.67 -1.88
CA VAL A 107 -3.00 -3.96 -1.88
C VAL A 107 -1.96 -5.05 -2.01
N VAL A 108 -1.98 -6.02 -1.11
CA VAL A 108 -1.20 -7.24 -1.21
C VAL A 108 -2.15 -8.42 -1.31
N VAL A 109 -1.95 -9.28 -2.30
CA VAL A 109 -2.71 -10.52 -2.47
C VAL A 109 -1.76 -11.69 -2.27
N PHE A 110 -2.08 -12.54 -1.31
CA PHE A 110 -1.26 -13.67 -0.92
C PHE A 110 -1.76 -14.97 -1.58
N PRO A 111 -0.86 -15.88 -1.96
CA PRO A 111 -1.25 -17.22 -2.34
C PRO A 111 -1.88 -17.93 -1.12
N LEU A 112 -3.12 -18.38 -1.26
CA LEU A 112 -3.74 -19.27 -0.29
C LEU A 112 -3.16 -20.68 -0.44
N PRO A 113 -3.15 -21.49 0.64
CA PRO A 113 -2.86 -22.90 0.52
C PRO A 113 -3.77 -23.50 -0.55
N ILE A 114 -3.20 -24.24 -1.50
CA ILE A 114 -3.99 -25.05 -2.42
C ILE A 114 -4.72 -26.05 -1.52
N THR A 115 -6.03 -25.89 -1.34
CA THR A 115 -6.85 -26.95 -0.80
C THR A 115 -6.74 -28.09 -1.81
N GLN A 116 -6.00 -29.14 -1.45
CA GLN A 116 -6.02 -30.39 -2.20
C GLN A 116 -7.40 -31.03 -2.02
N ASN A 117 -8.39 -30.56 -2.77
CA ASN A 117 -9.65 -31.24 -2.96
C ASN A 117 -9.81 -31.55 -4.45
N LYS A 118 -9.27 -32.70 -4.84
CA LYS A 118 -9.97 -33.59 -5.76
C LYS A 118 -11.01 -34.36 -4.95
#